data_AF-A0A930DP59-F1
#
_entry.id   AF-A0A930DP59-F1
#
_cell.length_a   1.000
_cell.length_b   1.000
_cell.length_c   1.000
_cell.angle_alpha   90.00
_cell.angle_beta   90.00
_cell.angle_gamma   90.00
#
_symmetry.space_group_name_H-M   'P 1'
#
loop_
_entity.id
_entity.type
_entity.pdbx_description
1 polymer ?
#
loop_
_entity_poly.entity_id
_entity_poly.type
_entity_poly.pdbx_seq_one_letter_code
_entity_poly.pdbx_strand_id
1 'polypeptide(L)'
;MEAKKKSRIYVEMLGGFSLYIGDKQLDLGNNNKANFLKLTEIVLLRGLGGISKRDLIDGIFGHKSLLDENNSLNNLLHQARTQLKKAGMPGKKIIDGKRGIYAPEY
;
A
#
# COMPACT_ATOMS: atom_id res chain seq x y z
N MET A 1 -2.40 16.41 29.19
CA MET A 1 -1.85 16.05 27.87
C MET A 1 -2.39 14.67 27.52
N GLU A 2 -3.37 14.63 26.62
CA GLU A 2 -3.97 13.36 26.19
C GLU A 2 -2.95 12.62 25.33
N ALA A 3 -2.48 11.46 25.78
CA ALA A 3 -1.60 10.62 24.99
C ALA A 3 -2.33 10.28 23.69
N LYS A 4 -1.83 10.76 22.54
CA LYS A 4 -2.32 10.37 21.21
C LYS A 4 -2.43 8.84 21.19
N LYS A 5 -3.66 8.33 21.29
CA LYS A 5 -3.96 6.89 21.25
C LYS A 5 -3.33 6.39 19.96
N LYS A 6 -2.27 5.57 20.06
CA LYS A 6 -1.61 4.97 18.88
C LYS A 6 -2.71 4.27 18.08
N SER A 7 -3.10 4.86 16.97
CA SER A 7 -4.19 4.32 16.15
C SER A 7 -3.68 3.05 15.51
N ARG A 8 -4.29 1.92 15.87
CA ARG A 8 -3.98 0.62 15.28
C ARG A 8 -4.49 0.60 13.85
N ILE A 9 -3.68 0.09 12.94
CA ILE A 9 -4.07 -0.22 11.57
C ILE A 9 -4.51 -1.68 11.57
N TYR A 10 -5.76 -1.94 11.20
CA TYR A 10 -6.24 -3.29 10.92
C TYR A 10 -6.32 -3.49 9.41
N VAL A 11 -5.83 -4.63 8.94
CA VAL A 11 -5.83 -5.03 7.54
C VAL A 11 -6.67 -6.29 7.40
N GLU A 12 -7.77 -6.19 6.68
CA GLU A 12 -8.60 -7.34 6.34
C GLU A 12 -8.21 -7.82 4.94
N MET A 13 -7.88 -9.11 4.83
CA MET A 13 -7.42 -9.74 3.58
C MET A 13 -8.30 -10.92 3.16
N LEU A 14 -9.00 -11.54 4.11
CA LEU A 14 -9.88 -12.69 3.86
C LEU A 14 -11.32 -12.18 3.76
N GLY A 15 -11.99 -12.45 2.63
CA GLY A 15 -13.33 -11.90 2.36
C GLY A 15 -13.33 -10.60 1.57
N GLY A 16 -12.16 -10.04 1.29
CA GLY A 16 -11.95 -8.78 0.58
C GLY A 16 -10.78 -8.02 1.17
N PHE A 17 -10.37 -6.95 0.50
CA PHE A 17 -9.37 -6.03 1.04
C PHE A 17 -10.04 -4.82 1.68
N SER A 18 -9.71 -4.55 2.94
CA SER A 18 -10.16 -3.36 3.66
C SER A 18 -9.14 -2.92 4.71
N LEU A 19 -9.09 -1.61 4.97
CA LEU A 19 -8.21 -1.01 5.95
C LEU A 19 -9.02 -0.25 6.99
N TYR A 20 -8.62 -0.37 8.26
CA TYR A 20 -9.25 0.34 9.37
C TYR A 20 -8.22 1.06 10.21
N ILE A 21 -8.56 2.26 10.67
CA ILE A 21 -7.82 3.02 11.68
C ILE A 21 -8.65 3.06 12.95
N GLY A 22 -8.28 2.24 13.93
CA GLY A 22 -9.19 1.90 15.02
C GLY A 22 -10.44 1.21 14.45
N ASP A 23 -11.62 1.75 14.73
CA ASP A 23 -12.90 1.18 14.28
C ASP A 23 -13.40 1.82 12.97
N LYS A 24 -12.67 2.79 12.42
CA LYS A 24 -13.06 3.50 11.19
C LYS A 24 -12.46 2.84 9.96
N GLN A 25 -13.32 2.33 9.07
CA GLN A 25 -12.90 1.87 7.75
C GLN A 25 -12.42 3.05 6.89
N LEU A 26 -11.31 2.85 6.18
CA LEU A 26 -10.79 3.78 5.20
C LEU A 26 -11.55 3.65 3.89
N ASP A 27 -11.99 4.78 3.35
CA ASP A 27 -12.53 4.83 1.98
C ASP A 27 -11.36 4.84 0.98
N LEU A 28 -11.13 3.69 0.35
CA LEU A 28 -10.13 3.49 -0.69
C LEU A 28 -10.73 3.59 -2.11
N GLY A 29 -12.01 3.97 -2.22
CA GLY A 29 -12.77 4.00 -3.46
C GLY A 29 -13.25 2.62 -3.93
N ASN A 30 -14.21 2.62 -4.85
CA ASN A 30 -14.95 1.42 -5.25
C ASN A 30 -14.28 0.57 -6.34
N ASN A 31 -13.07 0.91 -6.79
CA ASN A 31 -12.42 0.18 -7.89
C ASN A 31 -11.40 -0.84 -7.39
N ASN A 32 -11.90 -2.00 -6.95
CA ASN A 32 -11.11 -3.15 -6.48
C ASN A 32 -10.13 -3.74 -7.52
N LYS A 33 -10.12 -3.25 -8.77
CA LYS A 33 -9.18 -3.67 -9.83
C LYS A 33 -8.04 -2.66 -10.06
N ALA A 34 -8.01 -1.54 -9.35
CA ALA A 34 -6.97 -0.54 -9.52
C ALA A 34 -5.61 -1.07 -9.04
N ASN A 35 -4.55 -0.89 -9.85
CA ASN A 35 -3.19 -1.34 -9.51
C ASN A 35 -2.69 -0.78 -8.17
N PHE A 36 -3.23 0.35 -7.69
CA PHE A 36 -2.86 0.91 -6.40
C PHE A 36 -3.34 0.03 -5.23
N LEU A 37 -4.53 -0.59 -5.33
CA LEU A 37 -5.02 -1.51 -4.31
C LEU A 37 -4.15 -2.76 -4.26
N LYS A 38 -3.84 -3.35 -5.42
CA LYS A 38 -2.91 -4.48 -5.52
C LYS A 38 -1.54 -4.17 -4.90
N LEU A 39 -0.98 -3.00 -5.21
CA LEU A 39 0.28 -2.56 -4.62
C LEU A 39 0.18 -2.50 -3.10
N THR A 40 -0.91 -1.91 -2.59
CA THR A 40 -1.14 -1.74 -1.15
C THR A 40 -1.32 -3.09 -0.46
N GLU A 41 -2.17 -3.96 -1.00
CA GLU A 41 -2.40 -5.34 -0.53
C GLU A 41 -1.09 -6.12 -0.42
N ILE A 42 -0.28 -6.15 -1.49
CA ILE A 42 0.97 -6.91 -1.53
C ILE A 42 1.96 -6.38 -0.49
N VAL A 43 2.13 -5.07 -0.39
CA VAL A 43 3.06 -4.46 0.57
C VAL A 43 2.61 -4.72 2.01
N LEU A 44 1.32 -4.58 2.31
CA LEU A 44 0.78 -4.82 3.65
C LEU A 44 0.82 -6.30 4.04
N LEU A 45 0.53 -7.21 3.09
CA LEU A 45 0.62 -8.66 3.29
C LEU A 45 2.03 -9.09 3.70
N ARG A 46 3.04 -8.48 3.09
CA ARG A 46 4.44 -8.78 3.34
C ARG A 46 4.96 -8.13 4.63
N GLY A 47 4.32 -7.04 5.06
CA GLY A 47 4.62 -6.35 6.30
C GLY A 47 6.10 -5.97 6.41
N LEU A 48 6.70 -6.19 7.58
CA LEU A 48 8.12 -5.88 7.85
C LEU A 48 9.10 -6.76 7.06
N GLY A 49 8.66 -7.92 6.56
CA GLY A 49 9.49 -8.75 5.67
C GLY A 49 9.77 -8.07 4.33
N GLY A 50 8.90 -7.14 3.93
CA GLY A 50 9.00 -6.39 2.69
C GLY A 50 8.89 -7.26 1.45
N ILE A 51 8.95 -6.62 0.28
CA ILE A 51 8.91 -7.27 -1.02
C ILE A 51 9.95 -6.65 -1.95
N SER A 52 10.60 -7.51 -2.76
CA SER A 52 11.53 -7.03 -3.76
C SER A 52 10.81 -6.21 -4.84
N LYS A 53 11.52 -5.28 -5.45
CA LYS A 53 11.00 -4.46 -6.55
C LYS A 53 10.42 -5.33 -7.67
N ARG A 54 11.15 -6.40 -8.02
CA ARG A 54 10.76 -7.32 -9.10
C ARG A 54 9.47 -8.05 -8.77
N ASP A 55 9.41 -8.67 -7.59
CA ASP A 55 8.20 -9.41 -7.17
C ASP A 55 6.99 -8.48 -7.02
N LEU A 56 7.22 -7.22 -6.63
CA LEU A 56 6.17 -6.21 -6.56
C LEU A 56 5.65 -5.83 -7.95
N ILE A 57 6.53 -5.58 -8.91
CA ILE A 57 6.15 -5.31 -10.31
C ILE A 57 5.39 -6.50 -10.88
N ASP A 58 5.93 -7.71 -10.74
CA ASP A 58 5.33 -8.95 -11.24
C ASP A 58 3.94 -9.19 -10.61
N GLY A 59 3.79 -8.95 -9.30
CA GLY A 59 2.51 -9.11 -8.60
C GLY A 59 1.44 -8.09 -9.00
N ILE A 60 1.83 -6.88 -9.40
CA ILE A 60 0.91 -5.81 -9.80
C ILE A 60 0.51 -5.95 -11.27
N PHE A 61 1.50 -6.09 -12.15
CA PHE A 61 1.34 -5.98 -13.60
C PHE A 61 1.24 -7.34 -14.30
N GLY A 62 1.64 -8.44 -13.63
CA GLY A 62 1.70 -9.76 -14.22
C GLY A 62 2.64 -9.78 -15.44
N HIS A 63 2.25 -10.51 -16.48
CA HIS A 63 3.03 -10.64 -17.72
C HIS A 63 2.88 -9.46 -18.70
N LYS A 64 2.38 -8.30 -18.25
CA LYS A 64 2.27 -7.13 -19.13
C LYS A 64 3.65 -6.54 -19.39
N SER A 65 4.05 -6.46 -20.66
CA SER A 65 5.25 -5.72 -21.06
C SER A 65 5.03 -4.24 -20.80
N LEU A 66 5.78 -3.67 -19.86
CA LEU A 66 5.82 -2.24 -19.61
C LEU A 66 6.97 -1.63 -20.42
N LEU A 67 6.74 -0.45 -21.01
CA LEU A 67 7.80 0.31 -21.68
C LEU A 67 8.88 0.77 -20.69
N ASP A 68 8.45 1.17 -19.50
CA ASP A 68 9.32 1.54 -18.38
C ASP A 68 8.68 1.11 -17.06
N GLU A 69 9.16 -0.02 -16.52
CA GLU A 69 8.71 -0.58 -15.26
C GLU A 69 9.02 0.33 -14.06
N ASN A 70 10.15 1.04 -14.11
CA ASN A 70 10.61 1.89 -13.01
C ASN A 70 9.71 3.11 -12.87
N ASN A 71 9.46 3.79 -13.99
CA ASN A 71 8.57 4.93 -14.02
C ASN A 71 7.12 4.51 -13.66
N SER A 72 6.66 3.38 -14.19
CA SER A 72 5.33 2.83 -13.87
C SER A 72 5.16 2.55 -12.38
N LEU A 73 6.15 1.89 -11.75
CA LEU A 73 6.13 1.63 -10.31
C LEU A 73 6.17 2.93 -9.49
N ASN A 74 7.04 3.89 -9.86
CA ASN A 74 7.15 5.17 -9.15
C ASN A 74 5.85 5.97 -9.18
N ASN A 75 5.19 6.04 -10.34
CA ASN A 75 3.89 6.68 -10.50
C ASN A 75 2.83 6.01 -9.63
N LEU A 76 2.83 4.67 -9.62
CA LEU A 76 1.89 3.90 -8.81
C LEU A 76 2.12 4.07 -7.30
N LEU A 77 3.38 4.11 -6.85
CA LEU A 77 3.73 4.39 -5.46
C LEU A 77 3.27 5.80 -5.04
N HIS A 78 3.48 6.80 -5.89
CA HIS A 78 2.97 8.15 -5.65
C HIS A 78 1.44 8.15 -5.52
N GLN A 79 0.75 7.51 -6.47
CA GLN A 79 -0.70 7.38 -6.46
C GLN A 79 -1.22 6.69 -5.19
N ALA A 80 -0.60 5.57 -4.78
CA ALA A 80 -0.98 4.82 -3.59
C ALA A 80 -0.81 5.67 -2.32
N ARG A 81 0.34 6.35 -2.17
CA ARG A 81 0.59 7.25 -1.03
C ARG A 81 -0.42 8.39 -0.97
N THR A 82 -0.75 9.01 -2.11
CA THR A 82 -1.75 10.07 -2.16
C THR A 82 -3.13 9.58 -1.75
N GLN A 83 -3.57 8.42 -2.26
CA GLN A 83 -4.89 7.88 -1.95
C GLN A 83 -5.00 7.43 -0.48
N LEU A 84 -4.00 6.72 0.05
CA LEU A 84 -3.96 6.31 1.45
C LEU A 84 -3.97 7.53 2.38
N LYS A 85 -3.18 8.56 2.06
CA LYS A 85 -3.16 9.80 2.84
C LYS A 85 -4.52 10.52 2.81
N LYS A 86 -5.18 10.58 1.65
CA LYS A 86 -6.53 11.16 1.51
C LYS A 86 -7.57 10.38 2.32
N ALA A 87 -7.45 9.05 2.36
CA ALA A 87 -8.34 8.19 3.14
C ALA A 87 -8.15 8.36 4.66
N GLY A 88 -7.01 8.88 5.11
CA GLY A 88 -6.70 9.10 6.53
C GLY A 88 -5.71 8.10 7.12
N MET A 89 -4.98 7.36 6.27
CA MET A 89 -3.90 6.48 6.71
C MET A 89 -2.80 7.29 7.42
N PRO A 90 -2.36 6.91 8.63
CA PRO A 90 -1.26 7.56 9.33
C PRO A 90 0.09 7.16 8.72
N GLY A 91 1.09 8.03 8.87
CA GLY A 91 2.43 7.84 8.33
C GLY A 91 2.85 8.99 7.42
N LYS A 92 4.16 9.26 7.34
CA LYS A 92 4.71 10.26 6.41
C LYS A 92 4.85 9.68 5.01
N LYS A 93 5.40 8.47 4.91
CA LYS A 93 5.63 7.74 3.67
C LYS A 93 4.58 6.67 3.40
N ILE A 94 3.99 6.07 4.44
CA ILE A 94 3.01 4.97 4.42
C ILE A 94 3.58 3.66 3.83
N ILE A 95 4.18 3.74 2.65
CA ILE A 95 4.94 2.69 1.97
C ILE A 95 6.35 3.24 1.72
N ASP A 96 7.36 2.64 2.35
CA ASP A 96 8.77 2.99 2.15
C ASP A 96 9.45 2.01 1.20
N GLY A 97 10.39 2.52 0.40
CA GLY A 97 11.20 1.73 -0.52
C GLY A 97 12.67 1.98 -0.20
N LYS A 98 13.38 0.97 0.29
CA LYS A 98 14.80 1.06 0.65
C LYS A 98 15.57 -0.07 -0.02
N ARG A 99 16.61 0.28 -0.79
CA ARG A 99 17.48 -0.68 -1.50
C ARG A 99 16.71 -1.72 -2.33
N GLY A 100 15.62 -1.28 -2.97
CA GLY A 100 14.77 -2.16 -3.80
C GLY A 100 13.82 -3.07 -3.02
N ILE A 101 13.72 -2.92 -1.69
CA ILE A 101 12.73 -3.59 -0.86
C ILE A 101 11.66 -2.59 -0.42
N TYR A 102 10.39 -2.97 -0.61
CA TYR A 102 9.22 -2.16 -0.26
C TYR A 102 8.47 -2.75 0.91
N ALA A 103 8.13 -1.92 1.90
CA ALA A 103 7.42 -2.32 3.10
C ALA A 103 6.55 -1.15 3.59
N PRO A 104 5.57 -1.39 4.48
CA PRO A 104 4.86 -0.28 5.11
C PRO A 104 5.79 0.48 6.07
N GLU A 105 5.53 1.77 6.24
CA GLU A 105 6.29 2.64 7.14
C GLU A 105 5.97 2.34 8.61
N TYR A 106 6.99 1.98 9.39
CA TYR A 106 6.92 1.86 10.85
C TYR A 106 8.21 2.37 11.49
#